data_AF-A0A3S9SK77-F1
#
_entry.id   AF-A0A3S9SK77-F1
#
_cell.length_a   1.000
_cell.length_b   1.000
_cell.length_c   1.000
_cell.angle_alpha   90.00
_cell.angle_beta   90.00
_cell.angle_gamma   90.00
#
_symmetry.space_group_name_H-M   'P 1'
#
loop_
_entity.id
_entity.type
_entity.pdbx_description
1 polymer ?
#
loop_
_entity_poly.entity_id
_entity_poly.type
_entity_poly.pdbx_seq_one_letter_code
_entity_poly.pdbx_strand_id
1 'polypeptide(L)'
;MENPPPATAVFSGSLLGSGSLLGSGSLLGSGSLLGSGSLLGSGSLLGSGSLLGSGSLLGSGSLLGSGSLLGSGSLLGSGSLLGPGSLLGSGSLLGPGSLLGSGSLLGSGSLLGPGSLLGPGSLLGSGSLLGSGSLLGSGSLLGSGSLLGSGSLLGFR
;
A
#
# COMPACT_ATOMS: atom_id res chain seq x y z
N MET A 1 -12.85 -8.14 -33.43
CA MET A 1 -12.80 -6.95 -32.54
C MET A 1 -11.71 -7.22 -31.52
N GLU A 2 -10.50 -6.72 -31.77
CA GLU A 2 -9.50 -6.65 -30.70
C GLU A 2 -9.90 -5.50 -29.76
N ASN A 3 -9.94 -5.78 -28.46
CA ASN A 3 -9.96 -4.71 -27.48
C ASN A 3 -8.60 -4.01 -27.52
N PRO A 4 -8.54 -2.66 -27.50
CA PRO A 4 -7.27 -1.96 -27.38
C PRO A 4 -6.56 -2.41 -26.09
N PRO A 5 -5.21 -2.54 -26.10
CA PRO A 5 -4.48 -2.90 -24.90
C PRO A 5 -4.74 -1.86 -23.79
N PRO A 6 -4.83 -2.28 -22.51
CA PRO A 6 -5.19 -1.38 -21.43
C PRO A 6 -4.13 -0.28 -21.29
N ALA A 7 -4.51 0.94 -21.66
CA ALA A 7 -3.64 2.09 -21.70
C ALA A 7 -3.32 2.56 -20.27
N THR A 8 -2.04 2.79 -20.01
CA THR A 8 -1.59 3.50 -18.81
C THR A 8 -1.94 4.97 -18.94
N ALA A 9 -2.63 5.54 -17.95
CA ALA A 9 -3.04 6.94 -17.99
C ALA A 9 -2.40 7.74 -16.83
N VAL A 10 -1.92 8.93 -17.17
CA VAL A 10 -1.15 9.79 -16.27
C VAL A 10 -1.80 11.16 -16.23
N PHE A 11 -2.32 11.57 -15.07
CA PHE A 11 -2.97 12.86 -14.91
C PHE A 11 -1.97 13.97 -14.58
N SER A 12 -2.39 15.22 -14.83
CA SER A 12 -1.56 16.42 -14.68
C SER A 12 -0.88 16.52 -13.32
N GLY A 13 0.39 16.96 -13.34
CA GLY A 13 1.21 17.13 -12.14
C GLY A 13 1.82 15.86 -11.57
N SER A 14 1.60 14.69 -12.19
CA SER A 14 2.30 13.46 -11.77
C SER A 14 3.78 13.49 -12.18
N LEU A 15 4.67 13.03 -11.30
CA LEU A 15 6.12 13.02 -11.54
C LEU A 15 6.69 11.60 -11.40
N LEU A 16 7.47 11.19 -12.41
CA LEU A 16 8.10 9.88 -12.53
C LEU A 16 9.60 9.96 -12.23
N GLY A 17 10.04 9.23 -11.21
CA GLY A 17 11.44 9.08 -10.85
C GLY A 17 12.23 8.23 -11.87
N SER A 18 13.55 8.41 -11.89
CA SER A 18 14.42 7.67 -12.81
C SER A 18 14.28 6.15 -12.62
N GLY A 19 14.02 5.44 -13.72
CA GLY A 19 13.83 3.99 -13.72
C GLY A 19 12.50 3.51 -13.11
N SER A 20 11.49 4.36 -12.93
CA SER A 20 10.13 3.90 -12.58
C SER A 20 9.51 3.11 -13.73
N LEU A 21 8.88 1.96 -13.45
CA LEU A 21 8.20 1.13 -14.44
C LEU A 21 6.69 1.12 -14.23
N LEU A 22 5.92 1.31 -15.31
CA LEU A 22 4.45 1.36 -15.30
C LEU A 22 3.88 0.11 -15.97
N GLY A 23 3.15 -0.71 -15.23
CA GLY A 23 2.39 -1.84 -15.76
C GLY A 23 1.20 -1.39 -16.60
N SER A 24 0.73 -2.26 -17.49
CA SER A 24 -0.39 -1.96 -18.39
C SER A 24 -1.69 -1.67 -17.62
N GLY A 25 -2.42 -0.65 -18.06
CA GLY A 25 -3.64 -0.18 -17.39
C GLY A 25 -3.43 0.43 -16.01
N SER A 26 -2.20 0.80 -15.62
CA SER A 26 -1.98 1.57 -14.39
C SER A 26 -2.46 3.01 -14.54
N LEU A 27 -2.92 3.61 -13.44
CA LEU A 27 -3.55 4.94 -13.44
C LEU A 27 -2.91 5.84 -12.37
N LEU A 28 -2.31 6.96 -12.81
CA LEU A 28 -1.61 7.91 -11.95
C LEU A 28 -2.47 9.15 -11.69
N GLY A 29 -3.04 9.26 -10.49
CA GLY A 29 -3.78 10.41 -9.98
C GLY A 29 -2.98 11.71 -10.01
N SER A 30 -3.68 12.84 -10.13
CA SER A 30 -3.06 14.16 -10.22
C SER A 30 -2.14 14.45 -9.03
N GLY A 31 -0.95 14.96 -9.32
CA GLY A 31 0.07 15.23 -8.29
C GLY A 31 0.69 13.98 -7.64
N SER A 32 0.50 12.77 -8.19
CA SER A 32 1.18 11.58 -7.67
C SER A 32 2.69 11.59 -7.99
N LEU A 33 3.51 11.14 -7.05
CA LEU A 33 4.97 11.13 -7.18
C LEU A 33 5.50 9.71 -7.06
N LEU A 34 6.29 9.29 -8.04
CA LEU A 34 6.99 8.02 -8.06
C LEU A 34 8.49 8.22 -7.83
N GLY A 35 9.03 7.55 -6.82
CA GLY A 35 10.47 7.51 -6.53
C GLY A 35 11.27 6.76 -7.60
N SER A 36 12.59 6.92 -7.57
CA SER A 36 13.48 6.20 -8.47
C SER A 36 13.36 4.68 -8.31
N GLY A 37 13.29 3.95 -9.43
CA GLY A 37 13.18 2.49 -9.45
C GLY A 37 11.88 1.89 -8.91
N SER A 38 10.82 2.69 -8.72
CA SER A 38 9.52 2.17 -8.26
C SER A 38 8.76 1.40 -9.36
N LEU A 39 8.09 0.30 -9.01
CA LEU A 39 7.33 -0.53 -9.95
C LEU A 39 5.82 -0.49 -9.66
N LEU A 40 5.03 -0.24 -10.70
CA LEU A 40 3.58 -0.38 -10.71
C LEU A 40 3.16 -1.63 -11.48
N GLY A 41 2.42 -2.53 -10.82
CA GLY A 41 1.79 -3.68 -11.46
C GLY A 41 0.67 -3.30 -12.42
N SER A 42 0.24 -4.25 -13.25
CA SER A 42 -0.89 -4.04 -14.17
C SER A 42 -2.18 -3.71 -13.42
N GLY A 43 -2.96 -2.76 -13.93
CA GLY A 43 -4.22 -2.31 -13.31
C GLY A 43 -4.08 -1.66 -11.93
N SER A 44 -2.88 -1.25 -11.51
CA SER A 44 -2.68 -0.56 -10.23
C SER A 44 -3.12 0.91 -10.29
N LEU A 45 -3.70 1.40 -9.19
CA LEU A 45 -4.24 2.76 -9.07
C LEU A 45 -3.47 3.57 -8.03
N LEU A 46 -3.08 4.79 -8.41
CA LEU A 46 -2.57 5.82 -7.52
C LEU A 46 -3.56 6.97 -7.40
N GLY A 47 -4.00 7.26 -6.19
CA GLY A 47 -4.85 8.41 -5.87
C GLY A 47 -4.10 9.74 -6.03
N SER A 48 -4.85 10.84 -6.04
CA SER A 48 -4.26 12.18 -6.11
C SER A 48 -3.34 12.48 -4.93
N GLY A 49 -2.19 13.09 -5.20
CA GLY A 49 -1.17 13.42 -4.18
C GLY A 49 -0.54 12.22 -3.46
N SER A 50 -0.67 11.00 -3.99
CA SER A 50 -0.04 9.81 -3.41
C SER A 50 1.47 9.75 -3.73
N LEU A 51 2.24 9.15 -2.82
CA LEU A 51 3.70 9.04 -2.93
C LEU A 51 4.16 7.58 -2.94
N LEU A 52 4.99 7.20 -3.91
CA LEU A 52 5.83 6.00 -3.87
C LEU A 52 7.28 6.40 -3.55
N GLY A 53 7.85 5.80 -2.50
CA GLY A 53 9.27 5.87 -2.23
C GLY A 53 10.11 5.14 -3.28
N SER A 54 11.42 5.41 -3.28
CA SER A 54 12.37 4.75 -4.16
C SER A 54 12.38 3.23 -3.97
N GLY A 55 12.43 2.48 -5.07
CA GLY A 55 12.41 1.01 -5.08
C GLY A 55 11.14 0.37 -4.52
N SER A 56 10.05 1.12 -4.32
CA SER A 56 8.79 0.56 -3.83
C SER A 56 7.98 -0.11 -4.96
N LEU A 57 7.19 -1.14 -4.60
CA LEU A 57 6.47 -1.99 -5.55
C LEU A 57 4.97 -2.05 -5.21
N LEU A 58 4.11 -1.80 -6.20
CA LEU A 58 2.69 -2.13 -6.12
C LEU A 58 2.40 -3.36 -6.98
N GLY A 59 1.79 -4.38 -6.40
CA GLY A 59 1.30 -5.54 -7.14
C GLY A 59 0.16 -5.20 -8.10
N SER A 60 -0.19 -6.14 -8.97
CA SER A 60 -1.32 -5.98 -9.89
C SER A 60 -2.64 -5.74 -9.16
N GLY A 61 -3.46 -4.83 -9.70
CA GLY A 61 -4.75 -4.45 -9.12
C GLY A 61 -4.69 -3.76 -7.75
N SER A 62 -3.51 -3.35 -7.27
CA SER A 62 -3.38 -2.67 -5.97
C SER A 62 -3.81 -1.20 -6.05
N LEU A 63 -4.32 -0.67 -4.94
CA LEU A 63 -4.84 0.70 -4.87
C LEU A 63 -4.16 1.49 -3.74
N LEU A 64 -3.60 2.65 -4.08
CA LEU A 64 -3.21 3.68 -3.12
C LEU A 64 -4.24 4.81 -3.14
N GLY A 65 -4.77 5.13 -1.97
CA GLY A 65 -5.69 6.25 -1.77
C GLY A 65 -5.04 7.62 -1.99
N SER A 66 -5.87 8.66 -1.96
CA SER A 66 -5.40 10.04 -2.04
C SER A 66 -4.55 10.40 -0.82
N GLY A 67 -3.42 11.07 -1.07
CA GLY A 67 -2.45 11.45 -0.03
C GLY A 67 -1.77 10.29 0.70
N SER A 68 -1.94 9.04 0.25
CA SER A 68 -1.31 7.88 0.88
C SER A 68 0.17 7.77 0.49
N LEU A 69 1.00 7.29 1.43
CA LEU A 69 2.45 7.28 1.31
C LEU A 69 3.03 5.87 1.42
N LEU A 70 3.85 5.50 0.45
CA LEU A 70 4.70 4.31 0.46
C LEU A 70 6.15 4.69 0.73
N GLY A 71 6.73 4.13 1.80
CA GLY A 71 8.14 4.28 2.11
C GLY A 71 9.04 3.58 1.09
N SER A 72 10.32 3.95 1.06
CA SER A 72 11.32 3.30 0.20
C SER A 72 11.41 1.80 0.44
N GLY A 73 11.55 1.02 -0.64
CA GLY A 73 11.65 -0.45 -0.60
C GLY A 73 10.42 -1.18 -0.07
N SER A 74 9.28 -0.51 0.08
CA SER A 74 8.04 -1.13 0.58
C SER A 74 7.28 -1.84 -0.53
N LEU A 75 6.50 -2.87 -0.19
CA LEU A 75 5.78 -3.71 -1.15
C LEU A 75 4.28 -3.81 -0.80
N LEU A 76 3.42 -3.52 -1.77
CA LEU A 76 2.03 -3.97 -1.78
C LEU A 76 1.91 -5.26 -2.62
N GLY A 77 1.36 -6.32 -2.03
CA GLY A 77 0.92 -7.50 -2.75
C GLY A 77 -0.28 -7.20 -3.65
N SER A 78 -0.56 -8.08 -4.61
CA SER A 78 -1.67 -7.91 -5.56
C SER A 78 -3.03 -7.74 -4.87
N GLY A 79 -3.86 -6.86 -5.41
CA GLY A 79 -5.19 -6.55 -4.88
C GLY A 79 -5.21 -5.91 -3.48
N SER A 80 -4.07 -5.43 -2.97
CA SER A 80 -4.02 -4.77 -1.66
C SER A 80 -4.46 -3.31 -1.76
N LEU A 81 -5.03 -2.77 -0.68
CA LEU A 81 -5.57 -1.41 -0.63
C LEU A 81 -4.95 -0.60 0.52
N LEU A 82 -4.45 0.59 0.21
CA LEU A 82 -4.12 1.64 1.17
C LEU A 82 -5.21 2.71 1.14
N GLY A 83 -5.92 2.89 2.25
CA GLY A 83 -6.92 3.94 2.40
C GLY A 83 -6.32 5.35 2.32
N PRO A 84 -7.13 6.39 2.09
CA PRO A 84 -6.64 7.77 2.00
C PRO A 84 -5.83 8.20 3.24
N GLY A 85 -4.72 8.92 2.99
CA GLY A 85 -3.83 9.42 4.05
C GLY A 85 -3.14 8.35 4.90
N SER A 86 -3.17 7.07 4.48
CA SER A 86 -2.45 5.99 5.16
C SER A 86 -0.96 5.98 4.80
N LEU A 87 -0.14 5.45 5.70
CA LEU A 87 1.32 5.42 5.56
C LEU A 87 1.86 4.00 5.72
N LEU A 88 2.61 3.53 4.74
CA LEU A 88 3.42 2.31 4.81
C LEU A 88 4.89 2.71 5.01
N GLY A 89 5.46 2.42 6.18
CA GLY A 89 6.86 2.74 6.49
C GLY A 89 7.86 2.00 5.60
N SER A 90 9.09 2.48 5.52
CA SER A 90 10.14 1.90 4.66
C SER A 90 10.39 0.41 4.92
N GLY A 91 10.64 -0.34 3.84
CA GLY A 91 10.91 -1.78 3.88
C GLY A 91 9.76 -2.66 4.38
N SER A 92 8.54 -2.11 4.45
CA SER A 92 7.38 -2.82 4.98
C SER A 92 6.59 -3.53 3.88
N LEU A 93 5.87 -4.59 4.24
CA LEU A 93 5.17 -5.46 3.29
C LEU A 93 3.69 -5.59 3.64
N LEU A 94 2.81 -5.32 2.68
CA LEU A 94 1.42 -5.74 2.70
C LEU A 94 1.25 -6.98 1.83
N GLY A 95 0.75 -8.07 2.41
CA GLY A 95 0.44 -9.30 1.70
C GLY A 95 -0.76 -9.12 0.75
N PRO A 96 -0.91 -9.98 -0.27
CA PRO A 96 -1.98 -9.87 -1.25
C PRO A 96 -3.38 -9.84 -0.60
N GLY A 97 -4.25 -8.98 -1.14
CA GLY A 97 -5.62 -8.76 -0.64
C GLY A 97 -5.70 -8.14 0.76
N SER A 98 -4.62 -7.59 1.31
CA SER A 98 -4.65 -6.89 2.60
C SER A 98 -5.13 -5.44 2.46
N LEU A 99 -5.65 -4.89 3.56
CA LEU A 99 -6.24 -3.54 3.59
C LEU A 99 -5.67 -2.71 4.75
N LEU A 100 -5.16 -1.53 4.44
CA LEU A 100 -4.91 -0.46 5.40
C LEU A 100 -6.05 0.56 5.34
N GLY A 101 -6.66 0.85 6.48
CA GLY A 101 -7.71 1.86 6.61
C GLY A 101 -7.21 3.28 6.37
N SER A 102 -8.13 4.24 6.29
CA SER A 102 -7.80 5.66 6.17
C SER A 102 -7.03 6.15 7.39
N GLY A 103 -5.97 6.93 7.18
CA GLY A 103 -5.10 7.45 8.23
C GLY A 103 -4.34 6.41 9.05
N SER A 104 -4.36 5.13 8.66
CA SER A 104 -3.65 4.07 9.38
C SER A 104 -2.16 4.07 9.04
N LEU A 105 -1.31 3.67 10.00
CA LEU A 105 0.13 3.69 9.88
C LEU A 105 0.73 2.29 10.09
N LEU A 106 1.55 1.85 9.14
CA LEU A 106 2.50 0.76 9.33
C LEU A 106 3.89 1.31 9.59
N GLY A 107 4.50 0.92 10.69
CA GLY A 107 5.89 1.22 11.01
C GLY A 107 6.85 0.51 10.05
N SER A 108 8.09 1.01 10.00
CA SER A 108 9.15 0.48 9.14
C SER A 108 9.46 -1.00 9.40
N GLY A 109 9.68 -1.76 8.33
CA GLY A 109 9.99 -3.19 8.38
C GLY A 109 8.86 -4.07 8.92
N SER A 110 7.63 -3.56 9.03
CA SER A 110 6.48 -4.32 9.50
C SER A 110 5.81 -5.11 8.37
N LEU A 111 5.15 -6.21 8.71
CA LEU A 111 4.53 -7.12 7.75
C LEU A 111 3.05 -7.33 8.06
N LEU A 112 2.19 -7.11 7.08
CA LEU A 112 0.79 -7.54 7.08
C LEU A 112 0.63 -8.80 6.22
N GLY A 113 0.08 -9.86 6.79
CA GLY A 113 -0.15 -11.11 6.07
C GLY A 113 -1.23 -11.01 4.98
N PRO A 114 -1.31 -11.99 4.06
CA PRO A 114 -2.41 -12.07 3.08
C PRO A 114 -3.80 -11.93 3.72
N GLY A 115 -4.68 -11.14 3.10
CA GLY A 115 -6.06 -10.95 3.55
C GLY A 115 -6.23 -10.31 4.93
N SER A 116 -5.19 -9.70 5.50
CA SER A 116 -5.26 -9.00 6.79
C SER A 116 -5.80 -7.58 6.65
N LEU A 117 -6.35 -7.03 7.74
CA LEU A 117 -6.98 -5.70 7.76
C LEU A 117 -6.49 -4.87 8.94
N LEU A 118 -6.09 -3.62 8.69
CA LEU A 118 -5.92 -2.58 9.70
C LEU A 118 -7.06 -1.57 9.57
N GLY A 119 -7.89 -1.44 10.60
CA GLY A 119 -8.99 -0.47 10.63
C GLY A 119 -8.50 0.99 10.58
N PRO A 120 -9.37 1.96 10.24
CA PRO A 120 -9.00 3.38 10.17
C PRO A 120 -8.28 3.91 11.42
N GLY A 121 -7.25 4.72 11.21
CA GLY A 121 -6.45 5.34 12.29
C GLY A 121 -5.71 4.35 13.21
N SER A 122 -5.61 3.07 12.83
CA SER A 122 -4.80 2.10 13.58
C SER A 122 -3.31 2.25 13.26
N LEU A 123 -2.46 1.87 14.21
CA LEU A 123 -1.01 1.93 14.10
C LEU A 123 -0.39 0.58 14.48
N LEU A 124 0.40 0.04 13.55
CA LEU A 124 1.29 -1.10 13.79
C LEU A 124 2.72 -0.56 13.93
N GLY A 125 3.34 -0.69 15.10
CA GLY A 125 4.72 -0.26 15.34
C GLY A 125 5.73 -0.97 14.44
N SER A 126 6.96 -0.43 14.35
CA SER A 126 8.02 -0.96 13.48
C SER A 126 8.43 -2.40 13.81
N GLY A 127 8.78 -3.17 12.78
CA GLY A 127 9.20 -4.57 12.90
C GLY A 127 8.13 -5.53 13.43
N SER A 128 6.87 -5.12 13.45
CA SER A 128 5.75 -5.93 13.92
C SER A 128 5.14 -6.76 12.78
N LEU A 129 4.57 -7.91 13.11
CA LEU A 129 3.97 -8.83 12.13
C LEU A 129 2.51 -9.14 12.48
N LEU A 130 1.64 -8.96 11.48
CA LEU A 130 0.27 -9.44 11.47
C LEU A 130 0.15 -10.69 10.61
N GLY A 131 -0.31 -11.80 11.19
CA GLY A 131 -0.56 -13.04 10.47
C GLY A 131 -1.67 -12.91 9.40
N SER A 132 -1.76 -13.91 8.52
CA SER A 132 -2.76 -13.97 7.47
C SER A 132 -4.18 -13.93 8.04
N GLY A 133 -5.07 -13.17 7.41
CA GLY A 133 -6.47 -13.05 7.83
C GLY A 133 -6.68 -12.41 9.22
N SER A 134 -5.64 -11.83 9.83
CA SER A 134 -5.76 -11.11 11.11
C SER A 134 -6.32 -9.70 10.90
N LEU A 135 -7.06 -9.20 11.88
CA LEU A 135 -7.71 -7.88 11.83
C LEU A 135 -7.34 -7.02 13.06
N LEU A 136 -7.00 -5.76 12.81
CA LEU A 136 -6.99 -4.69 13.80
C LEU A 136 -8.22 -3.80 13.63
N GLY A 137 -8.91 -3.48 14.71
CA GLY A 137 -10.01 -2.52 14.74
C GLY A 137 -9.52 -1.08 14.61
N SER A 138 -10.46 -0.16 14.36
CA SER A 138 -10.17 1.28 14.25
C SER A 138 -9.46 1.82 15.50
N GLY A 139 -8.43 2.65 15.31
CA GLY A 139 -7.64 3.23 16.41
C GLY A 139 -6.80 2.24 17.23
N SER A 140 -6.71 0.97 16.82
CA SER A 140 -5.87 -0.02 17.50
C SER A 140 -4.39 0.35 17.45
N LEU A 141 -3.69 0.15 18.57
CA LEU A 141 -2.27 0.42 18.72
C LEU A 141 -1.52 -0.87 19.04
N LEU A 142 -0.54 -1.23 18.22
CA LEU A 142 0.43 -2.28 18.51
C LEU A 142 1.82 -1.69 18.60
N GLY A 143 2.55 -2.00 19.67
CA GLY A 143 3.93 -1.57 19.85
C GLY A 143 4.88 -2.21 18.84
N SER A 144 6.09 -1.66 18.72
CA SER A 144 7.15 -2.21 17.86
C SER A 144 7.50 -3.64 18.25
N GLY A 145 7.78 -4.49 17.25
CA GLY A 145 8.09 -5.92 17.44
C GLY A 145 6.90 -6.79 17.90
N SER A 146 5.66 -6.29 17.82
CA SER A 146 4.47 -7.08 18.16
C SER A 146 4.24 -8.20 17.15
N LEU A 147 3.86 -9.39 17.62
CA LEU A 147 3.47 -10.53 16.80
C LEU A 147 2.01 -10.89 17.06
N LEU A 148 1.17 -10.85 16.03
CA LEU A 148 -0.15 -11.47 16.05
C LEU A 148 -0.18 -12.65 15.07
N GLY A 149 -0.57 -13.82 15.57
CA GLY A 149 -0.74 -15.03 14.75
C GLY A 149 -1.89 -14.88 13.74
N SER A 150 -1.94 -15.77 12.75
CA SER A 150 -2.99 -15.78 11.72
C SER A 150 -4.40 -15.88 12.33
N GLY A 151 -5.35 -15.12 11.77
CA GLY A 151 -6.74 -15.06 12.25
C GLY A 151 -6.93 -14.37 13.60
N SER A 152 -5.93 -13.62 14.10
CA SER A 152 -6.09 -12.83 15.34
C SER A 152 -7.02 -11.64 15.10
N LEU A 153 -7.91 -11.36 16.05
CA LEU A 153 -8.69 -10.12 16.08
C LEU A 153 -8.28 -9.29 17.31
N LEU A 154 -7.93 -8.02 17.09
CA LEU A 154 -7.52 -7.10 18.16
C LEU A 154 -8.15 -5.72 17.95
N GLY A 155 -8.67 -5.10 19.00
CA GLY A 155 -9.39 -3.81 18.91
C GLY A 155 -10.77 -3.89 18.25
N PHE A 156 -11.23 -5.11 17.97
CA PHE A 156 -12.64 -5.51 17.95
C PHE A 156 -13.01 -6.12 19.32
N ARG A 157 -14.26 -6.30 19.77
CA ARG A 157 -15.59 -5.77 19.40
C ARG A 157 -15.77 -5.17 18.01
#